data_AF-A0A1F6IDB7-F1
#
_entry.id   AF-A0A1F6IDB7-F1
#
_cell.length_a   1.000
_cell.length_b   1.000
_cell.length_c   1.000
_cell.angle_alpha   90.00
_cell.angle_beta   90.00
_cell.angle_gamma   90.00
#
_symmetry.space_group_name_H-M   'P 1'
#
loop_
_entity.id
_entity.type
_entity.pdbx_description
1 polymer ?
#
loop_
_entity_poly.entity_id
_entity_poly.type
_entity_poly.pdbx_seq_one_letter_code
_entity_poly.pdbx_strand_id
1 'polypeptide(L)' 'MRNLVRTTLRLEENLKNAAERVALEESTTLQDIFNSALKIYLEKIGKRKAKKIVFKTHHLGKPLDNLTRDDFYPEPNI' A
#
# COMPACT_ATOMS: atom_id res chain seq x y z
N MET A 1 11.12 -8.99 -22.37
CA MET A 1 11.45 -7.66 -22.94
C MET A 1 10.63 -6.61 -22.21
N ARG A 2 11.23 -5.51 -21.71
CA ARG A 2 10.47 -4.39 -21.14
C ARG A 2 10.04 -3.47 -22.30
N ASN A 3 8.74 -3.19 -22.43
CA ASN A 3 8.25 -2.20 -23.39
C ASN A 3 8.36 -0.79 -22.78
N LEU A 4 9.32 -0.01 -23.28
CA LEU A 4 9.51 1.39 -22.88
C LEU A 4 8.74 2.30 -23.84
N VAL A 5 8.07 3.31 -23.29
CA VAL A 5 7.34 4.34 -24.06
C VAL A 5 8.12 5.64 -23.97
N ARG A 6 8.34 6.29 -25.12
CA ARG A 6 9.01 7.60 -25.17
C ARG A 6 8.06 8.68 -24.65
N THR A 7 8.46 9.32 -23.55
CA THR A 7 7.70 10.40 -22.92
C THR A 7 8.63 11.57 -22.66
N THR A 8 8.15 12.80 -22.88
CA THR A 8 8.87 14.02 -22.54
C THR A 8 8.20 14.68 -21.34
N LEU A 9 8.98 14.93 -20.29
CA LEU A 9 8.52 15.58 -19.06
C LEU A 9 9.42 16.78 -18.76
N ARG A 10 8.83 17.87 -18.25
CA ARG A 10 9.58 19.01 -17.74
C ARG A 10 9.90 18.79 -16.26
N LEU A 11 11.14 19.03 -15.89
CA LEU A 11 11.67 18.85 -14.54
C LEU A 11 12.32 20.15 -14.08
N GLU A 12 12.34 20.39 -12.78
CA GLU A 12 13.15 21.47 -12.23
C GLU A 12 14.63 21.19 -12.51
N GLU A 13 15.36 22.22 -12.91
CA GLU A 13 16.76 22.13 -13.31
C GLU A 13 17.63 21.53 -12.19
N ASN A 14 17.43 21.96 -10.95
CA ASN A 14 18.16 21.44 -9.80
C ASN A 14 17.93 19.94 -9.58
N LEU A 15 16.70 19.47 -9.78
CA LEU A 15 16.35 18.05 -9.64
C LEU A 15 16.98 17.21 -10.74
N LYS A 16 16.97 17.72 -11.99
CA LYS A 16 17.64 17.07 -13.12
C LYS A 16 19.13 16.90 -12.83
N ASN A 17 19.81 17.97 -12.45
CA ASN A 17 21.25 17.98 -12.20
C ASN A 17 21.64 17.05 -11.03
N ALA A 18 20.84 17.02 -9.97
CA ALA A 18 21.04 16.11 -8.84
C ALA A 18 20.88 14.64 -9.27
N ALA A 19 19.84 14.33 -10.04
CA ALA A 19 19.58 12.97 -10.50
C ALA A 19 20.64 12.49 -11.50
N GLU A 20 21.16 13.36 -12.37
CA GLU A 20 22.27 13.04 -13.28
C GLU A 20 23.57 12.73 -12.53
N ARG A 21 23.84 13.44 -11.43
CA ARG A 21 24.99 13.14 -10.57
C ARG A 21 24.88 11.76 -9.92
N VAL A 22 23.72 11.44 -9.34
CA VAL A 22 23.47 10.13 -8.73
C VAL A 22 23.55 9.01 -9.77
N ALA A 23 23.02 9.24 -10.97
CA ALA A 23 23.12 8.28 -12.06
C ALA A 23 24.58 7.94 -12.39
N LEU A 24 25.44 8.95 -12.43
CA LEU A 24 26.87 8.78 -12.65
C LEU A 24 27.55 8.02 -11.51
N GLU A 25 27.29 8.40 -10.26
CA GLU A 25 27.89 7.79 -9.07
C GLU A 25 27.49 6.31 -8.91
N GLU A 26 26.24 5.97 -9.18
CA GLU A 26 25.72 4.60 -9.02
C GLU A 26 25.84 3.73 -10.28
N SER A 27 26.45 4.25 -11.35
CA SER A 27 26.49 3.57 -12.66
C SER A 27 25.10 3.15 -13.16
N THR A 28 24.10 3.99 -12.92
CA THR A 28 22.71 3.81 -13.37
C THR A 28 22.34 4.83 -14.44
N THR A 29 21.11 4.77 -14.94
CA THR A 29 20.63 5.76 -15.91
C THR A 29 19.57 6.66 -15.27
N LEU A 30 19.47 7.89 -15.77
CA LEU A 30 18.40 8.81 -15.38
C LEU A 30 17.02 8.17 -15.56
N GLN A 31 16.85 7.36 -16.62
CA GLN A 31 15.62 6.62 -16.88
C GLN A 31 15.30 5.60 -15.78
N ASP A 32 16.29 4.87 -15.27
CA ASP A 32 16.11 3.89 -14.19
C ASP A 32 15.78 4.55 -12.85
N ILE A 33 16.42 5.69 -12.56
CA ILE A 33 16.09 6.51 -11.40
C ILE A 33 14.62 6.99 -11.49
N PHE A 34 14.20 7.50 -12.65
CA PHE A 34 12.82 7.93 -12.84
C PHE A 34 11.81 6.80 -12.69
N ASN A 35 12.06 5.66 -13.34
CA ASN A 35 11.17 4.51 -13.29
C ASN A 35 11.06 3.94 -11.87
N SER A 36 12.17 3.86 -11.14
CA SER A 36 12.19 3.36 -9.76
C SER A 36 11.47 4.31 -8.80
N ALA A 37 11.73 5.62 -8.88
CA ALA A 37 11.05 6.63 -8.08
C ALA A 37 9.53 6.63 -8.33
N LEU A 38 9.12 6.57 -9.61
CA LEU A 38 7.70 6.51 -9.97
C LEU A 38 7.04 5.24 -9.45
N LYS A 39 7.70 4.09 -9.55
CA LYS A 39 7.20 2.82 -9.02
C LYS A 39 6.99 2.91 -7.50
N ILE A 40 7.98 3.40 -6.75
CA ILE A 40 7.90 3.56 -5.29
C ILE A 40 6.75 4.53 -4.92
N TYR A 41 6.61 5.63 -5.64
CA TYR A 41 5.55 6.60 -5.41
C TYR A 41 4.15 5.99 -5.64
N LEU A 42 3.97 5.27 -6.75
CA LEU A 42 2.70 4.59 -7.07
C LEU A 42 2.38 3.48 -6.07
N GLU A 43 3.36 2.68 -5.65
CA GLU A 43 3.17 1.66 -4.60
C GLU A 43 2.77 2.29 -3.26
N LYS A 44 3.39 3.41 -2.88
CA LYS A 44 3.05 4.14 -1.65
C LYS A 44 1.63 4.69 -1.70
N ILE A 45 1.20 5.24 -2.84
CA ILE A 45 -0.18 5.68 -3.06
C ILE A 45 -1.14 4.48 -3.00
N GLY A 46 -0.80 3.38 -3.68
CA GLY A 46 -1.59 2.15 -3.67
C GLY A 46 -1.80 1.63 -2.25
N LYS A 47 -0.73 1.54 -1.44
CA LYS A 47 -0.80 1.17 -0.02
C LYS A 47 -1.64 2.13 0.82
N ARG A 48 -1.55 3.45 0.58
CA ARG A 48 -2.40 4.45 1.26
C ARG A 48 -3.88 4.30 0.87
N LYS A 49 -4.17 4.04 -0.40
CA LYS A 49 -5.54 3.77 -0.90
C LYS A 49 -6.07 2.43 -0.38
N ALA A 50 -5.23 1.41 -0.28
CA ALA A 50 -5.57 0.11 0.29
C ALA A 50 -5.83 0.19 1.81
N LYS A 51 -5.05 0.98 2.56
CA LYS A 51 -5.38 1.30 3.97
C LYS A 51 -6.69 2.09 4.12
N LYS A 52 -7.10 2.84 3.10
CA LYS A 52 -8.42 3.48 3.02
C LYS A 52 -9.54 2.49 2.68
N ILE A 53 -9.26 1.21 2.39
CA ILE A 53 -10.30 0.19 2.35
C ILE A 53 -10.86 0.10 3.76
N VAL A 54 -11.98 0.79 3.93
CA VAL A 54 -12.85 0.75 5.10
C VAL A 54 -13.12 -0.72 5.40
N PHE A 55 -12.64 -1.20 6.55
CA PHE A 55 -13.20 -2.41 7.12
C PHE A 55 -14.69 -2.13 7.34
N LYS A 56 -15.55 -2.78 6.56
CA LYS A 56 -16.98 -2.84 6.89
C LYS A 56 -17.10 -3.77 8.10
N THR A 57 -16.76 -3.27 9.28
CA THR A 57 -17.14 -3.93 10.52
C THR A 57 -18.66 -3.83 10.60
N HIS A 58 -19.34 -4.97 10.65
CA HIS A 58 -20.76 -5.01 10.98
C HIS A 58 -20.90 -4.90 12.49
N HIS A 59 -21.90 -4.14 12.94
CA HIS A 59 -22.23 -4.04 14.36
C HIS A 59 -22.77 -5.41 14.81
N LEU A 60 -21.94 -6.24 15.43
CA LEU A 60 -22.25 -7.61 15.87
C LEU A 60 -23.24 -7.68 17.06
N GLY A 61 -24.05 -6.64 17.25
CA GLY A 61 -24.94 -6.50 18.41
C GLY A 61 -24.20 -6.14 19.70
N LYS A 62 -24.92 -6.15 20.82
CA LYS A 62 -24.31 -6.04 22.15
C LYS A 62 -23.67 -7.39 22.49
N PRO A 63 -22.48 -7.43 23.12
CA PRO A 63 -21.94 -8.67 23.63
C PRO A 63 -22.96 -9.28 24.59
N LEU A 64 -23.42 -10.49 24.28
CA LEU A 64 -24.30 -11.27 25.15
C LEU A 64 -23.44 -11.96 26.22
N ASP A 65 -22.68 -11.17 26.99
CA ASP A 65 -21.81 -11.67 28.07
C ASP A 65 -22.58 -12.16 29.30
N ASN A 66 -23.92 -12.27 29.19
CA ASN A 66 -24.78 -12.65 30.29
C ASN A 66 -25.46 -14.02 30.08
N LEU A 67 -25.10 -14.76 29.03
CA LEU A 67 -25.62 -16.12 28.83
C LEU A 67 -24.75 -17.09 29.64
N THR A 68 -25.36 -17.75 30.62
CA THR A 68 -24.69 -18.83 31.34
C THR A 68 -24.83 -20.12 30.54
N ARG A 69 -23.94 -21.09 30.80
CA ARG A 69 -23.95 -22.39 30.11
C ARG A 69 -25.32 -23.09 30.19
N ASP A 70 -26.04 -22.84 31.26
CA ASP A 70 -27.32 -23.46 31.60
C ASP A 70 -28.46 -22.97 30.67
N ASP A 71 -28.29 -21.83 29.99
CA ASP A 71 -29.27 -21.31 29.03
C ASP A 71 -29.29 -22.10 27.71
N PHE A 72 -28.21 -22.84 27.40
CA PHE A 72 -28.06 -23.56 26.13
C PHE A 72 -27.99 -25.08 26.28
N TYR A 73 -27.63 -25.58 27.46
CA TYR A 73 -27.50 -27.01 27.71
C TYR A 73 -28.42 -27.39 28.86
N PRO A 74 -29.55 -28.07 28.60
CA PRO A 74 -30.34 -28.63 29.70
C PRO A 74 -29.48 -29.63 30.48
N GLU A 75 -29.69 -29.71 31.79
CA GLU A 75 -28.92 -30.62 32.63
C GLU A 75 -29.00 -32.06 32.11
N PRO A 76 -27.88 -32.81 32.17
CA PRO A 76 -27.87 -34.18 31.69
C PRO A 76 -28.91 -34.99 32.46
N ASN A 77 -29.78 -35.69 31.74
CA ASN A 77 -30.69 -36.66 32.34
C ASN A 77 -29.85 -37.74 33.04
N ILE A 78 -29.85 -37.73 34.38
CA ILE A 78 -29.32 -38.80 35.23
C ILE A 78 -30.48 -39.70 35.64
#